data_AF-A0A9P6BC19-F1
#
_entry.id   AF-A0A9P6BC19-F1
#
_cell.length_a   1.000
_cell.length_b   1.000
_cell.length_c   1.000
_cell.angle_alpha   90.00
_cell.angle_beta   90.00
_cell.angle_gamma   90.00
#
_symmetry.space_group_name_H-M   'P 1'
#
loop_
_entity.id
_entity.type
_entity.pdbx_description
1 polymer ?
#
loop_
_entity_poly.entity_id
_entity_poly.type
_entity_poly.pdbx_seq_one_letter_code
_entity_poly.pdbx_strand_id
1 'polypeptide(L)'
;HHIPVVWCSCAEQVDSRDLQLLDLKLYPCSTTNIRSAFSFQVLDDIRYSNLDLHASYYQYSLRLWRMTSASFPFYMPNLVAELRRVSRQWRNLKLRKWFGKTDQDSLGRGELALFCASCPQVNVNLPQGWEEEMKSKP
;
A
#
# COMPACT_ATOMS: atom_id res chain seq x y z
N HIS A 1 20.14 -1.00 6.11
CA HIS A 1 20.78 -2.33 6.07
C HIS A 1 20.95 -2.72 4.61
N HIS A 2 22.12 -3.21 4.20
CA HIS A 2 22.39 -3.65 2.83
C HIS A 2 22.45 -5.18 2.83
N ILE A 3 21.63 -5.81 2.00
CA ILE A 3 21.59 -7.27 1.84
C ILE A 3 21.99 -7.59 0.40
N PRO A 4 22.97 -8.48 0.18
CA PRO A 4 23.24 -8.98 -1.16
C PRO A 4 22.07 -9.87 -1.59
N VAL A 5 21.48 -9.56 -2.75
CA VAL A 5 20.45 -10.39 -3.39
C VAL A 5 21.09 -11.11 -4.56
N VAL A 6 21.01 -12.44 -4.57
CA VAL A 6 21.42 -13.27 -5.69
C VAL A 6 20.18 -13.57 -6.51
N TRP A 7 20.19 -13.18 -7.78
CA TRP A 7 19.08 -13.41 -8.69
C TRP A 7 19.08 -14.85 -9.17
N CYS A 8 17.91 -15.47 -9.18
CA CYS A 8 17.74 -16.77 -9.81
C CYS A 8 17.92 -16.62 -11.32
N SER A 9 18.70 -17.51 -11.93
CA SER A 9 18.96 -17.59 -13.37
C SER A 9 18.68 -19.00 -13.92
N CYS A 10 17.86 -19.79 -13.23
CA CYS A 10 17.47 -21.12 -13.69
C CYS A 10 16.69 -21.02 -15.01
N ALA A 11 16.95 -21.94 -15.95
CA ALA A 11 16.37 -21.91 -17.29
C ALA A 11 14.83 -22.01 -17.30
N GLU A 12 14.25 -22.54 -16.23
CA GLU A 12 12.80 -22.67 -16.04
C GLU A 12 12.16 -21.41 -15.44
N GLN A 13 12.95 -20.46 -14.93
CA GLN A 13 12.44 -19.24 -14.29
C GLN A 13 12.30 -18.11 -15.32
N VAL A 14 11.07 -17.87 -15.76
CA VAL A 14 10.69 -16.77 -16.68
C VAL A 14 10.41 -15.46 -15.92
N ASP A 15 10.38 -15.51 -14.59
CA ASP A 15 9.93 -14.41 -13.75
C ASP A 15 10.91 -13.22 -13.71
N SER A 16 10.36 -12.03 -13.89
CA SER A 16 11.10 -10.78 -13.78
C SER A 16 11.63 -10.55 -12.34
N ARG A 17 12.68 -9.72 -12.20
CA ARG A 17 13.38 -9.52 -10.92
C ARG A 17 12.46 -9.01 -9.80
N ASP A 18 11.46 -8.22 -10.14
CA ASP A 18 10.42 -7.75 -9.21
C ASP A 18 9.58 -8.90 -8.68
N LEU A 19 9.21 -9.89 -9.50
CA LEU A 19 8.47 -11.08 -9.06
C LEU A 19 9.32 -11.94 -8.10
N GLN A 20 10.60 -12.15 -8.42
CA GLN A 20 11.53 -12.87 -7.52
C GLN A 20 11.63 -12.20 -6.13
N LEU A 21 11.58 -10.88 -6.06
CA LEU A 21 11.53 -10.17 -4.77
C LEU A 21 10.21 -10.36 -4.04
N LEU A 22 9.08 -10.35 -4.75
CA LEU A 22 7.77 -10.58 -4.15
C LEU A 22 7.67 -11.99 -3.55
N ASP A 23 8.31 -12.99 -4.17
CA ASP A 23 8.43 -14.34 -3.61
C ASP A 23 9.19 -14.33 -2.28
N LEU A 24 10.26 -13.54 -2.20
CA LEU A 24 11.02 -13.28 -0.97
C LEU A 24 10.30 -12.34 0.01
N LYS A 25 9.04 -11.97 -0.23
CA LYS A 25 8.25 -11.03 0.58
C LYS A 25 8.87 -9.62 0.67
N LEU A 26 9.59 -9.23 -0.37
CA LEU A 26 10.16 -7.90 -0.55
C LEU A 26 9.41 -7.19 -1.66
N TYR A 27 8.83 -6.04 -1.35
CA TYR A 27 8.18 -5.18 -2.32
C TYR A 27 9.20 -4.18 -2.89
N PRO A 28 9.48 -4.21 -4.21
CA PRO A 28 10.48 -3.32 -4.80
C PRO A 28 10.02 -1.86 -4.83
N CYS A 29 10.94 -0.93 -4.59
CA CYS A 29 10.65 0.51 -4.66
C CYS A 29 10.52 1.03 -6.11
N SER A 30 11.02 0.27 -7.08
CA SER A 30 11.01 0.55 -8.52
C SER A 30 10.98 -0.78 -9.28
N THR A 31 10.29 -0.85 -10.42
CA THR A 31 10.24 -2.06 -11.26
C THR A 31 11.32 -2.07 -12.35
N THR A 32 11.89 -0.92 -12.70
CA THR A 32 12.88 -0.79 -13.78
C THR A 32 14.33 -0.91 -13.28
N ASN A 33 14.64 -0.24 -12.17
CA ASN A 33 15.96 -0.25 -11.55
C ASN A 33 15.81 -0.46 -10.04
N ILE A 34 15.79 -1.73 -9.65
CA ILE A 34 15.58 -2.12 -8.26
C ILE A 34 16.88 -1.92 -7.48
N ARG A 35 16.90 -0.91 -6.61
CA ARG A 35 18.01 -0.65 -5.67
C ARG A 35 17.61 -0.76 -4.21
N SER A 36 16.32 -0.70 -3.92
CA SER A 36 15.75 -0.80 -2.59
C SER A 36 14.41 -1.50 -2.64
N ALA A 37 14.06 -2.15 -1.55
CA ALA A 37 12.79 -2.84 -1.35
C ALA A 37 12.39 -2.73 0.13
N PHE A 38 11.10 -2.82 0.40
CA PHE A 38 10.55 -2.91 1.75
C PHE A 38 9.95 -4.28 1.97
N SER A 39 10.12 -4.87 3.15
CA SER A 39 9.43 -6.12 3.46
C SER A 39 7.92 -5.89 3.57
N PHE A 40 7.13 -6.93 3.27
CA PHE A 40 5.67 -6.84 3.44
C PHE A 40 5.29 -6.49 4.88
N GLN A 41 6.07 -6.96 5.86
CA GLN A 41 5.88 -6.64 7.27
C GLN A 41 5.98 -5.13 7.55
N VAL A 42 6.96 -4.44 6.95
CA VAL A 42 7.08 -2.97 7.08
C VAL A 42 5.88 -2.26 6.47
N LEU A 43 5.36 -2.76 5.35
CA LEU A 43 4.21 -2.17 4.67
C LEU A 43 2.88 -2.41 5.39
N ASP A 44 2.75 -3.53 6.09
CA ASP A 44 1.62 -3.78 6.99
C ASP A 44 1.75 -2.97 8.29
N ASP A 45 2.94 -2.89 8.90
CA ASP A 45 3.17 -2.17 10.16
C ASP A 45 2.99 -0.64 10.04
N ILE A 46 3.41 -0.04 8.92
CA ILE A 46 3.17 1.39 8.68
C ILE A 46 1.67 1.70 8.55
N ARG A 47 0.84 0.75 8.11
CA ARG A 47 -0.62 0.94 8.05
C ARG A 47 -1.19 1.13 9.44
N TYR A 48 -0.81 0.28 10.39
CA TYR A 48 -1.23 0.38 11.79
C TYR A 48 -0.65 1.63 12.44
N SER A 49 0.63 1.93 12.22
CA SER A 49 1.26 3.16 12.75
C SER A 49 0.57 4.45 12.28
N ASN A 50 0.11 4.49 11.03
CA ASN A 50 -0.67 5.62 10.51
C ASN A 50 -2.07 5.72 11.15
N LEU A 51 -2.72 4.57 11.42
CA LEU A 51 -4.08 4.53 11.97
C LEU A 51 -4.13 4.84 13.46
N ASP A 52 -3.29 4.16 14.23
CA ASP A 52 -3.40 4.12 15.69
C ASP A 52 -2.58 5.24 16.34
N LEU A 53 -1.44 5.59 15.72
CA LEU A 53 -0.48 6.55 16.28
C LEU A 53 -0.45 7.87 15.52
N HIS A 54 -1.23 8.02 14.45
CA HIS A 54 -1.19 9.17 13.53
C HIS A 54 0.23 9.51 13.05
N ALA A 55 1.12 8.51 13.01
CA ALA A 55 2.52 8.72 12.66
C ALA A 55 2.64 9.06 11.17
N SER A 56 3.34 10.15 10.85
CA SER A 56 3.71 10.44 9.47
C SER A 56 4.70 9.40 8.92
N TYR A 57 4.76 9.26 7.60
CA TYR A 57 5.77 8.44 6.92
C TYR A 57 7.22 8.78 7.35
N TYR A 58 7.47 10.05 7.65
CA TYR A 58 8.78 10.50 8.15
C TYR A 58 9.05 9.97 9.55
N GLN A 59 8.13 10.16 10.49
CA GLN A 59 8.26 9.65 11.87
C GLN A 59 8.40 8.12 11.89
N TYR A 60 7.61 7.42 11.06
CA TYR A 60 7.73 5.98 10.91
C TYR A 60 9.10 5.57 10.36
N SER A 61 9.62 6.28 9.35
CA SER A 61 10.96 5.99 8.81
C SER A 61 12.06 6.17 9.86
N LEU A 62 11.97 7.19 10.72
CA LEU A 62 12.88 7.34 11.85
C LEU A 62 12.81 6.17 12.84
N ARG A 63 11.59 5.68 13.15
CA ARG A 63 11.40 4.47 13.97
C ARG A 63 12.04 3.25 13.30
N LEU A 64 11.77 3.04 12.01
CA LEU A 64 12.31 1.93 11.25
C LEU A 64 13.85 1.95 11.24
N TRP A 65 14.46 3.12 11.05
CA TRP A 65 15.92 3.26 11.09
C TRP A 65 16.50 2.93 12.45
N ARG A 66 15.88 3.40 13.54
CA ARG A 66 16.30 3.06 14.91
C ARG A 66 16.19 1.57 15.21
N MET A 67 15.14 0.90 14.70
CA MET A 67 14.98 -0.55 14.83
C MET A 67 16.02 -1.33 14.01
N THR A 68 16.42 -0.81 12.85
CA THR A 68 17.36 -1.46 11.94
C THR A 68 18.83 -1.23 12.34
N SER A 69 19.13 -0.05 12.86
CA SER A 69 20.47 0.37 13.30
C SER A 69 20.33 1.35 14.46
N ALA A 70 20.37 0.82 15.68
CA ALA A 70 20.28 1.63 16.88
C ALA A 70 21.49 2.58 17.02
N SER A 71 22.67 2.14 16.58
CA SER A 71 23.92 2.91 16.71
C SER A 71 24.03 4.06 15.71
N PHE A 72 23.50 3.91 14.49
CA PHE A 72 23.62 4.91 13.42
C PHE A 72 22.30 5.10 12.66
N PRO A 73 21.26 5.64 13.30
CA PRO A 73 19.93 5.74 12.68
C PRO A 73 19.88 6.73 11.51
N PHE A 74 20.78 7.72 11.47
CA PHE A 74 20.80 8.76 10.43
C PHE A 74 21.67 8.41 9.22
N TYR A 75 22.35 7.25 9.23
CA TYR A 75 23.16 6.79 8.09
C TYR A 75 22.32 6.11 7.00
N MET A 76 21.02 5.90 7.25
CA MET A 76 20.13 5.28 6.27
C MET A 76 19.74 6.26 5.16
N PRO A 77 19.65 5.80 3.90
CA PRO A 77 19.21 6.64 2.80
C PRO A 77 17.80 7.18 3.04
N ASN A 78 17.54 8.41 2.60
CA ASN A 78 16.22 9.02 2.68
C ASN A 78 15.26 8.36 1.69
N LEU A 79 14.57 7.31 2.15
CA LEU A 79 13.60 6.53 1.36
C LEU A 79 12.14 6.87 1.71
N VAL A 80 11.87 8.04 2.29
CA VAL A 80 10.53 8.41 2.79
C VAL A 80 9.53 8.54 1.64
N ALA A 81 9.97 9.06 0.49
CA ALA A 81 9.13 9.22 -0.70
C ALA A 81 8.75 7.86 -1.31
N GLU A 82 9.73 6.95 -1.38
CA GLU A 82 9.59 5.56 -1.82
C GLU A 82 8.63 4.82 -0.90
N LEU A 83 8.84 4.92 0.42
CA LEU A 83 7.97 4.28 1.40
C LEU A 83 6.53 4.77 1.27
N ARG A 84 6.31 6.08 1.10
CA ARG A 84 4.99 6.66 0.87
C ARG A 84 4.34 6.11 -0.39
N ARG A 85 5.09 6.03 -1.50
CA ARG A 85 4.59 5.51 -2.78
C ARG A 85 4.23 4.04 -2.67
N VAL A 86 5.16 3.21 -2.19
CA VAL A 86 4.99 1.76 -2.06
C VAL A 86 3.86 1.43 -1.07
N SER A 87 3.74 2.15 0.04
CA SER A 87 2.63 1.95 0.99
C SER A 87 1.26 2.18 0.36
N ARG A 88 1.14 3.18 -0.53
CA ARG A 88 -0.11 3.42 -1.28
C ARG A 88 -0.40 2.29 -2.27
N GLN A 89 0.60 1.82 -3.00
CA GLN A 89 0.47 0.70 -3.92
C GLN A 89 0.06 -0.58 -3.17
N TRP A 90 0.75 -0.89 -2.07
CA TRP A 90 0.45 -2.02 -1.21
C TRP A 90 -1.00 -1.99 -0.71
N ARG A 91 -1.47 -0.84 -0.22
CA ARG A 91 -2.86 -0.69 0.22
C ARG A 91 -3.85 -0.91 -0.91
N ASN A 92 -3.55 -0.45 -2.13
CA ASN A 92 -4.39 -0.69 -3.30
C ASN A 92 -4.43 -2.19 -3.67
N LEU A 93 -3.29 -2.87 -3.68
CA LEU A 93 -3.21 -4.30 -3.97
C LEU A 93 -3.98 -5.14 -2.93
N LYS A 94 -3.82 -4.83 -1.64
CA LYS A 94 -4.56 -5.51 -0.56
C LYS A 94 -6.07 -5.29 -0.71
N LEU A 95 -6.49 -4.08 -1.07
CA LEU A 95 -7.90 -3.76 -1.30
C LEU A 95 -8.47 -4.52 -2.51
N ARG A 96 -7.77 -4.50 -3.65
CA ARG A 96 -8.17 -5.28 -4.85
C ARG A 96 -8.29 -6.77 -4.54
N LYS A 97 -7.29 -7.34 -3.85
CA LYS A 97 -7.31 -8.73 -3.41
C LYS A 97 -8.52 -9.05 -2.53
N TRP A 98 -8.89 -8.15 -1.62
CA TRP A 98 -10.05 -8.36 -0.75
C TRP A 98 -11.37 -8.41 -1.53
N PHE A 99 -11.50 -7.58 -2.57
CA PHE A 99 -12.66 -7.57 -3.47
C PHE A 99 -12.57 -8.60 -4.61
N GLY A 100 -11.54 -9.46 -4.63
CA GLY A 100 -11.34 -10.45 -5.69
C GLY A 100 -11.06 -9.84 -7.08
N LYS A 101 -10.56 -8.61 -7.13
CA LYS A 101 -10.27 -7.87 -8.37
C LYS A 101 -8.81 -8.05 -8.78
N THR A 102 -8.60 -8.28 -10.07
CA THR A 102 -7.31 -8.43 -10.74
C THR A 102 -6.92 -7.13 -11.47
N ASP A 103 -5.84 -7.19 -12.24
CA ASP A 103 -5.41 -6.11 -13.14
C ASP A 103 -6.26 -6.05 -14.43
N GLN A 104 -6.84 -7.17 -14.85
CA GLN A 104 -7.72 -7.27 -16.01
C GLN A 104 -9.12 -6.69 -15.76
N ASP A 105 -9.51 -6.57 -14.49
CA ASP A 105 -10.80 -6.01 -14.13
C ASP A 105 -10.81 -4.48 -14.28
N SER A 106 -11.73 -3.97 -15.09
CA SER A 106 -12.07 -2.55 -15.09
C SER A 106 -12.68 -2.19 -13.73
N LEU A 107 -12.12 -1.20 -13.04
CA LEU A 107 -12.66 -0.70 -11.77
C LEU A 107 -13.47 0.57 -11.99
N GLY A 108 -14.78 0.46 -11.85
CA GLY A 108 -15.68 1.61 -11.76
C GLY A 108 -15.52 2.42 -10.47
N ARG A 109 -16.11 3.61 -10.45
CA ARG A 109 -16.17 4.45 -9.25
C ARG A 109 -16.98 3.71 -8.17
N GLY A 110 -16.40 3.54 -7.00
CA GLY A 110 -17.07 2.93 -5.84
C GLY A 110 -17.03 1.40 -5.80
N GLU A 111 -16.48 0.70 -6.79
CA GLU A 111 -16.45 -0.77 -6.80
C GLU A 111 -15.61 -1.40 -5.68
N LEU A 112 -14.64 -0.65 -5.15
CA LEU A 112 -13.82 -1.07 -4.00
C LEU A 112 -14.28 -0.40 -2.69
N ALA A 113 -15.44 0.26 -2.69
CA ALA A 113 -16.00 0.84 -1.49
C ALA A 113 -16.75 -0.23 -0.69
N LEU A 114 -16.53 -0.24 0.62
CA LEU A 114 -17.34 -1.07 1.50
C LEU A 114 -18.71 -0.44 1.66
N PHE A 115 -19.71 -1.30 1.82
CA PHE A 115 -21.02 -0.85 2.26
C PHE A 115 -20.88 -0.14 3.61
N CYS A 116 -21.43 1.07 3.70
CA CYS A 116 -21.42 1.87 4.92
C CYS A 116 -22.86 2.31 5.21
N ALA A 117 -23.43 1.80 6.31
CA ALA A 117 -24.78 2.11 6.73
C ALA A 117 -24.98 3.58 7.15
N SER A 118 -23.91 4.31 7.45
CA SER A 118 -23.94 5.74 7.75
C SER A 118 -23.82 6.63 6.51
N CYS A 119 -23.30 6.09 5.40
CA CYS A 119 -23.28 6.82 4.14
C CYS A 119 -24.69 6.82 3.52
N PRO A 120 -25.06 7.83 2.70
CA PRO A 120 -26.30 7.79 1.93
C PRO A 120 -26.36 6.56 1.01
N GLN A 121 -27.37 5.71 1.22
CA GLN A 121 -27.63 4.49 0.47
C GLN A 121 -29.06 4.51 -0.07
N VAL A 122 -29.18 4.59 -1.39
CA VAL A 122 -30.48 4.59 -2.09
C VAL A 122 -31.23 3.31 -1.73
N ASN A 123 -32.52 3.45 -1.40
CA ASN A 123 -33.40 2.35 -0.97
C ASN A 123 -33.04 1.67 0.37
N VAL A 124 -32.06 2.19 1.13
CA VAL A 124 -31.71 1.62 2.45
C VAL A 124 -31.96 2.62 3.57
N ASN A 125 -31.35 3.81 3.49
CA ASN A 125 -31.43 4.83 4.55
C ASN A 125 -31.71 6.24 4.04
N LEU A 126 -31.89 6.40 2.72
CA LEU A 126 -32.34 7.65 2.13
C LEU A 126 -33.88 7.70 2.08
N PRO A 127 -34.51 8.83 2.46
CA PRO A 127 -35.95 9.01 2.34
C PRO A 127 -36.37 9.02 0.86
N GLN A 128 -37.64 8.72 0.61
CA GLN A 128 -38.19 8.82 -0.74
C GLN A 128 -38.18 10.28 -1.21
N GLY A 129 -37.77 10.53 -2.47
CA GLY A 129 -37.66 11.89 -3.01
C GLY A 129 -36.40 12.66 -2.55
N TRP A 130 -35.40 11.98 -1.99
CA TRP A 130 -34.14 12.61 -1.57
C TRP A 130 -33.43 13.39 -2.69
N GLU A 131 -33.62 13.00 -3.95
CA GLU A 131 -33.06 13.68 -5.12
C GLU A 131 -33.61 15.10 -5.29
N GLU A 132 -34.88 15.32 -4.90
CA GLU A 132 -35.57 16.60 -5.02
C GLU A 132 -35.22 17.52 -3.83
N GLU A 133 -35.06 16.96 -2.62
CA GLU A 133 -34.56 17.70 -1.46
C GLU A 133 -33.13 18.21 -1.64
N MET A 134 -32.25 17.42 -2.27
CA MET A 134 -30.86 17.86 -2.49
C MET A 134 -30.74 18.99 -3.53
N LYS A 135 -31.67 19.07 -4.48
CA LYS A 135 -31.71 20.14 -5.48
C LYS A 135 -32.33 21.45 -4.95
N SER A 136 -33.14 21.35 -3.90
CA SER A 136 -33.86 22.50 -3.32
C SER A 136 -33.12 23.18 -2.16
N LYS A 137 -32.06 22.55 -1.61
CA LYS A 137 -31.18 23.20 -0.64
C LYS A 137 -30.15 24.09 -1.37
N PRO A 138 -30.01 25.38 -0.97
CA PRO A 138 -29.07 26.32 -1.59
C PRO A 138 -27.61 25.93 -1.39
#